data_AF-A0A923XGT8-F1
#
_entry.id   AF-A0A923XGT8-F1
#
_cell.length_a   1.000
_cell.length_b   1.000
_cell.length_c   1.000
_cell.angle_alpha   90.00
_cell.angle_beta   90.00
_cell.angle_gamma   90.00
#
_symmetry.space_group_name_H-M   'P 1'
#
loop_
_entity.id
_entity.type
_entity.pdbx_description
1 polymer ?
#
loop_
_entity_poly.entity_id
_entity_poly.type
_entity_poly.pdbx_seq_one_letter_code
_entity_poly.pdbx_strand_id
1 'polypeptide(L)'
;RLFDAAVIAGALTLDAARGSDGPFDPRIHAVRGQPGQIECAAAYRALLAGSGIRQSHLEHDDRVQDPYCLRCQPQVMGACLDQIRYATQVLVREANAVTDNPLVFADGEALLSGGNFHAEPVALVADALAVAIAEIGAIAERRIAMLVDPAVSRLPPFLTPEPGLNSGFMIVHVTAAALASENKSLAHPASVDSLPTSANQEDHVSMATFAARRLQPMLRNSAHIVAIELLAAAQGIEFLRPLRSAPALENVLRLLRSVSPAMIQDRSLARDIEAVHHLVASGAVGHATEADIPALLALRLG
;
A
#
# COMPACT_ATOMS: atom_id res chain seq x y z
N ARG A 1 -2.79 7.55 2.86
CA ARG A 1 -2.23 7.95 1.52
C ARG A 1 -1.69 6.76 0.74
N LEU A 2 -0.45 6.28 1.01
CA LEU A 2 0.09 5.09 0.31
C LEU A 2 -0.83 3.88 0.47
N PHE A 3 -1.24 3.62 1.71
CA PHE A 3 -2.19 2.55 2.04
C PHE A 3 -3.48 2.65 1.22
N ASP A 4 -4.12 3.83 1.22
CA ASP A 4 -5.38 4.07 0.51
C ASP A 4 -5.21 3.82 -1.00
N ALA A 5 -4.14 4.35 -1.59
CA ALA A 5 -3.82 4.15 -3.00
C ALA A 5 -3.56 2.68 -3.32
N ALA A 6 -2.91 1.92 -2.44
CA ALA A 6 -2.65 0.49 -2.62
C ALA A 6 -3.94 -0.36 -2.55
N VAL A 7 -4.88 -0.01 -1.67
CA VAL A 7 -6.21 -0.66 -1.63
C VAL A 7 -6.99 -0.36 -2.90
N ILE A 8 -6.99 0.89 -3.37
CA ILE A 8 -7.66 1.30 -4.61
C ILE A 8 -7.02 0.64 -5.84
N ALA A 9 -5.68 0.60 -5.92
CA ALA A 9 -4.95 -0.09 -6.98
C ALA A 9 -5.30 -1.57 -7.00
N GLY A 10 -5.34 -2.22 -5.83
CA GLY A 10 -5.75 -3.61 -5.70
C GLY A 10 -7.18 -3.90 -6.16
N ALA A 11 -8.12 -2.97 -5.93
CA ALA A 11 -9.48 -3.07 -6.43
C ALA A 11 -9.55 -2.91 -7.96
N LEU A 12 -8.81 -1.95 -8.53
CA LEU A 12 -8.66 -1.81 -9.99
C LEU A 12 -8.03 -3.05 -10.63
N THR A 13 -7.00 -3.61 -10.00
CA THR A 13 -6.33 -4.83 -10.48
C THR A 13 -7.28 -6.02 -10.44
N LEU A 14 -8.15 -6.11 -9.43
CA LEU A 14 -9.18 -7.14 -9.40
C LEU A 14 -10.11 -7.01 -10.61
N ASP A 15 -10.64 -5.82 -10.91
CA ASP A 15 -11.47 -5.63 -12.09
C ASP A 15 -10.69 -5.89 -13.40
N ALA A 16 -9.46 -5.39 -13.52
CA ALA A 16 -8.61 -5.61 -14.70
C ALA A 16 -8.38 -7.11 -14.99
N ALA A 17 -8.19 -7.91 -13.95
CA ALA A 17 -8.03 -9.36 -14.05
C ALA A 17 -9.37 -10.11 -14.10
N ARG A 18 -10.52 -9.42 -14.11
CA ARG A 18 -11.86 -10.01 -13.93
C ARG A 18 -11.91 -10.92 -12.69
N GLY A 19 -11.31 -10.54 -11.57
CA GLY A 19 -11.24 -11.35 -10.36
C GLY A 19 -12.55 -11.37 -9.56
N SER A 20 -12.69 -12.36 -8.69
CA SER A 20 -13.85 -12.54 -7.83
C SER A 20 -13.77 -11.65 -6.58
N ASP A 21 -14.90 -11.04 -6.23
CA ASP A 21 -15.11 -10.33 -4.96
C ASP A 21 -15.62 -11.25 -3.83
N GLY A 22 -15.89 -12.52 -4.13
CA GLY A 22 -16.29 -13.53 -3.13
C GLY A 22 -15.36 -13.66 -1.93
N PRO A 23 -14.02 -13.56 -2.09
CA PRO A 23 -13.08 -13.51 -0.96
C PRO A 23 -13.27 -12.36 0.03
N PHE A 24 -14.08 -11.35 -0.33
CA PHE A 24 -14.33 -10.18 0.51
C PHE A 24 -15.65 -10.27 1.27
N ASP A 25 -16.32 -11.43 1.26
CA ASP A 25 -17.55 -11.69 2.02
C ASP A 25 -17.34 -11.42 3.53
N PRO A 26 -18.20 -10.60 4.17
CA PRO A 26 -18.00 -10.19 5.56
C PRO A 26 -17.89 -11.37 6.54
N ARG A 27 -18.53 -12.50 6.25
CA ARG A 27 -18.50 -13.69 7.11
C ARG A 27 -17.11 -14.30 7.18
N ILE A 28 -16.35 -14.30 6.08
CA ILE A 28 -14.96 -14.81 6.02
C ILE A 28 -14.07 -14.03 7.00
N HIS A 29 -14.24 -12.72 7.06
CA HIS A 29 -13.42 -11.88 7.91
C HIS A 29 -13.92 -11.87 9.37
N ALA A 30 -15.23 -11.93 9.58
CA ALA A 30 -15.83 -12.03 10.90
C ALA A 30 -15.37 -13.29 11.66
N VAL A 31 -15.30 -14.45 11.00
CA VAL A 31 -14.83 -15.69 11.66
C VAL A 31 -13.33 -15.66 12.01
N ARG A 32 -12.54 -14.82 11.33
CA ARG A 32 -11.11 -14.63 11.66
C ARG A 32 -10.89 -13.57 12.74
N GLY A 33 -11.75 -12.56 12.81
CA GLY A 33 -11.78 -11.58 13.91
C GLY A 33 -10.70 -10.50 13.91
N GLN A 34 -9.88 -10.38 12.85
CA GLN A 34 -8.85 -9.34 12.76
C GLN A 34 -9.46 -8.00 12.30
N PRO A 35 -9.39 -6.91 13.10
CA PRO A 35 -10.08 -5.66 12.80
C PRO A 35 -9.69 -5.04 11.45
N GLY A 36 -8.40 -4.86 11.20
CA GLY A 36 -7.92 -4.28 9.94
C GLY A 36 -8.32 -5.11 8.72
N GLN A 37 -8.38 -6.44 8.86
CA GLN A 37 -8.85 -7.31 7.79
C GLN A 37 -10.34 -7.13 7.49
N ILE A 38 -11.19 -7.04 8.51
CA ILE A 38 -12.63 -6.82 8.35
C ILE A 38 -12.87 -5.50 7.63
N GLU A 39 -12.14 -4.45 8.01
CA GLU A 39 -12.25 -3.14 7.42
C GLU A 39 -11.72 -3.08 5.99
N CYS A 40 -10.57 -3.69 5.70
CA CYS A 40 -10.06 -3.81 4.33
C CYS A 40 -11.06 -4.53 3.41
N ALA A 41 -11.66 -5.64 3.87
CA ALA A 41 -12.68 -6.33 3.10
C ALA A 41 -13.90 -5.45 2.82
N ALA A 42 -14.36 -4.69 3.81
CA ALA A 42 -15.44 -3.72 3.62
C ALA A 42 -15.06 -2.64 2.60
N ALA A 43 -13.82 -2.14 2.63
CA ALA A 43 -13.31 -1.17 1.66
C ALA A 43 -13.32 -1.73 0.23
N TYR A 44 -12.81 -2.95 0.02
CA TYR A 44 -12.82 -3.58 -1.30
C TYR A 44 -14.24 -3.76 -1.84
N ARG A 45 -15.18 -4.24 -1.01
CA ARG A 45 -16.59 -4.35 -1.42
C ARG A 45 -17.18 -3.00 -1.80
N ALA A 46 -16.90 -1.94 -1.03
CA ALA A 46 -17.40 -0.60 -1.33
C ALA A 46 -16.81 -0.06 -2.65
N LEU A 47 -15.52 -0.27 -2.89
CA LEU A 47 -14.84 0.15 -4.12
C LEU A 47 -15.36 -0.57 -5.36
N LEU A 48 -15.72 -1.84 -5.25
CA LEU A 48 -16.18 -2.69 -6.36
C LEU A 48 -17.70 -2.64 -6.59
N ALA A 49 -18.44 -1.92 -5.73
CA ALA A 49 -19.89 -1.84 -5.80
C ALA A 49 -20.35 -1.25 -7.14
N GLY A 50 -21.12 -2.04 -7.90
CA GLY A 50 -21.63 -1.62 -9.20
C GLY A 50 -20.64 -1.82 -10.36
N SER A 51 -19.56 -2.58 -10.19
CA SER A 51 -18.65 -2.91 -11.30
C SER A 51 -19.34 -3.75 -12.38
N GLY A 52 -19.48 -3.20 -13.59
CA GLY A 52 -19.99 -3.92 -14.76
C GLY A 52 -19.03 -5.00 -15.24
N ILE A 53 -17.72 -4.83 -15.03
CA ILE A 53 -16.71 -5.87 -15.27
C ILE A 53 -16.94 -7.04 -14.32
N ARG A 54 -17.21 -6.78 -13.03
CA ARG A 54 -17.53 -7.85 -12.09
C ARG A 54 -18.78 -8.63 -12.51
N GLN A 55 -19.84 -7.92 -12.91
CA GLN A 55 -21.08 -8.53 -13.38
C GLN A 55 -20.88 -9.40 -14.64
N SER A 56 -19.92 -9.06 -15.50
CA SER A 56 -19.71 -9.76 -16.77
C SER A 56 -19.19 -11.20 -16.63
N HIS A 57 -18.82 -11.63 -15.43
CA HIS A 57 -18.26 -12.96 -15.16
C HIS A 57 -18.76 -13.54 -13.84
N LEU A 58 -19.97 -13.17 -13.40
CA LEU A 58 -20.60 -13.82 -12.24
C LEU A 58 -20.97 -15.28 -12.52
N GLU A 59 -21.41 -15.53 -13.75
CA GLU A 59 -21.83 -16.85 -14.23
C GLU A 59 -20.80 -17.37 -15.22
N HIS A 60 -20.65 -18.70 -15.28
CA HIS A 60 -19.78 -19.40 -16.23
C HIS A 60 -18.29 -18.98 -16.16
N ASP A 61 -17.84 -18.54 -14.99
CA ASP A 61 -16.42 -18.37 -14.72
C ASP A 61 -15.78 -19.73 -14.40
N ASP A 62 -14.89 -20.19 -15.27
CA ASP A 62 -14.14 -21.45 -15.14
C ASP A 62 -12.97 -21.34 -14.14
N ARG A 63 -12.68 -20.14 -13.62
CA ARG A 63 -11.66 -19.97 -12.57
C ARG A 63 -12.14 -20.55 -11.25
N VAL A 64 -11.35 -21.48 -10.73
CA VAL A 64 -11.64 -22.13 -9.44
C VAL A 64 -11.32 -21.19 -8.28
N GLN A 65 -10.14 -20.54 -8.30
CA GLN A 65 -9.72 -19.58 -7.27
C GLN A 65 -8.78 -18.54 -7.87
N ASP A 66 -8.95 -17.29 -7.43
CA ASP A 66 -7.98 -16.24 -7.74
C ASP A 66 -6.64 -16.47 -7.01
N PRO A 67 -5.52 -16.01 -7.61
CA PRO A 67 -4.22 -15.96 -6.96
C PRO A 67 -4.26 -15.19 -5.64
N TYR A 68 -3.33 -15.49 -4.73
CA TYR A 68 -3.31 -14.90 -3.39
C TYR A 68 -3.11 -13.39 -3.41
N CYS A 69 -2.41 -12.84 -4.40
CA CYS A 69 -2.23 -11.39 -4.52
C CYS A 69 -3.55 -10.63 -4.75
N LEU A 70 -4.60 -11.31 -5.24
CA LEU A 70 -5.97 -10.81 -5.36
C LEU A 70 -6.83 -11.24 -4.16
N ARG A 71 -6.81 -12.54 -3.85
CA ARG A 71 -7.70 -13.18 -2.87
C ARG A 71 -7.37 -12.84 -1.42
N CYS A 72 -6.09 -12.70 -1.10
CA CYS A 72 -5.61 -12.47 0.26
C CYS A 72 -5.39 -10.98 0.59
N GLN A 73 -5.90 -10.08 -0.25
CA GLN A 73 -5.74 -8.64 -0.06
C GLN A 73 -6.27 -8.16 1.31
N PRO A 74 -7.49 -8.54 1.78
CA PRO A 74 -7.94 -8.14 3.11
C PRO A 74 -7.02 -8.61 4.23
N GLN A 75 -6.47 -9.82 4.12
CA GLN A 75 -5.62 -10.44 5.11
C GLN A 75 -4.28 -9.70 5.23
N VAL A 76 -3.64 -9.40 4.09
CA VAL A 76 -2.31 -8.76 4.05
C VAL A 76 -2.43 -7.27 4.33
N MET A 77 -3.32 -6.56 3.62
CA MET A 77 -3.51 -5.13 3.81
C MET A 77 -4.12 -4.84 5.18
N GLY A 78 -5.00 -5.71 5.68
CA GLY A 78 -5.54 -5.59 7.04
C GLY A 78 -4.49 -5.69 8.13
N ALA A 79 -3.54 -6.62 8.00
CA ALA A 79 -2.42 -6.72 8.93
C ALA A 79 -1.56 -5.44 8.90
N CYS A 80 -1.30 -4.88 7.71
CA CYS A 80 -0.59 -3.61 7.57
C CYS A 80 -1.37 -2.45 8.23
N LEU A 81 -2.69 -2.40 8.06
CA LEU A 81 -3.56 -1.39 8.67
C LEU A 81 -3.49 -1.41 10.20
N ASP A 82 -3.56 -2.60 10.80
CA ASP A 82 -3.48 -2.74 12.25
C ASP A 82 -2.10 -2.30 12.79
N GLN A 83 -1.01 -2.60 12.08
CA GLN A 83 0.33 -2.12 12.43
C GLN A 83 0.45 -0.59 12.34
N ILE A 84 -0.07 0.01 11.27
CA ILE A 84 -0.05 1.47 11.10
C ILE A 84 -0.84 2.17 12.21
N ARG A 85 -1.97 1.60 12.64
CA ARG A 85 -2.78 2.15 13.74
C ARG A 85 -2.06 2.09 15.07
N TYR A 86 -1.45 0.95 15.38
CA TYR A 86 -0.66 0.81 16.59
C TYR A 86 0.50 1.82 16.61
N ALA A 87 1.25 1.94 15.50
CA ALA A 87 2.30 2.94 15.38
C ALA A 87 1.77 4.36 15.56
N THR A 88 0.61 4.67 14.98
CA THR A 88 -0.04 5.98 15.14
C THR A 88 -0.35 6.28 16.61
N GLN A 89 -0.89 5.32 17.37
CA GLN A 89 -1.17 5.51 18.80
C GLN A 89 0.09 5.81 19.61
N VAL A 90 1.19 5.11 19.34
CA VAL A 90 2.47 5.34 20.02
C VAL A 90 3.03 6.71 19.65
N LEU A 91 3.08 7.05 18.36
CA LEU A 91 3.63 8.32 17.88
C LEU A 91 2.80 9.53 18.35
N VAL A 92 1.47 9.41 18.45
CA VAL A 92 0.62 10.47 19.01
C VAL A 92 0.91 10.67 20.50
N ARG A 93 1.12 9.60 21.27
CA ARG A 93 1.53 9.73 22.69
C ARG A 93 2.88 10.42 22.79
N GLU A 94 3.86 9.98 21.99
CA GLU A 94 5.20 10.56 21.98
C GLU A 94 5.20 12.04 21.59
N ALA A 95 4.41 12.42 20.58
CA ALA A 95 4.30 13.80 20.12
C ALA A 95 3.75 14.76 21.20
N ASN A 96 3.07 14.23 22.22
CA ASN A 96 2.53 15.00 23.35
C ASN A 96 3.32 14.76 24.65
N ALA A 97 4.39 13.98 24.62
CA ALA A 97 5.15 13.61 25.81
C ALA A 97 6.19 14.68 26.19
N VAL A 98 6.51 14.73 27.48
CA VAL A 98 7.65 15.47 28.02
C VAL A 98 8.85 14.51 28.06
N THR A 99 9.74 14.66 27.08
CA THR A 99 10.87 13.74 26.82
C THR A 99 12.22 14.32 27.19
N ASP A 100 12.28 15.53 27.75
CA ASP A 100 13.50 16.10 28.30
C ASP A 100 13.82 15.54 29.69
N ASN A 101 14.99 15.91 30.20
CA ASN A 101 15.46 15.50 31.52
C ASN A 101 16.50 16.51 32.06
N PRO A 102 16.48 16.86 33.35
CA PRO A 102 15.57 16.40 34.42
C PRO A 102 14.17 17.02 34.35
N LEU A 103 13.18 16.36 34.94
CA LEU A 103 11.81 16.84 35.01
C LEU A 103 11.59 17.73 36.24
N VAL A 104 10.82 18.79 36.08
CA VAL A 104 10.47 19.74 37.14
C VAL A 104 8.97 19.65 37.44
N PHE A 105 8.62 19.31 38.70
CA PHE A 105 7.24 19.22 39.14
C PHE A 105 6.89 20.34 40.12
N ALA A 106 5.94 21.20 39.72
CA ALA A 106 5.55 22.40 40.46
C ALA A 106 4.97 22.10 41.85
N ASP A 107 4.29 20.96 41.99
CA ASP A 107 3.50 20.63 43.19
C ASP A 107 4.36 20.20 44.40
N GLY A 108 5.69 20.13 44.26
CA GLY A 108 6.57 19.67 45.34
C GLY A 108 8.03 20.12 45.30
N GLU A 109 8.39 21.14 44.49
CA GLU A 109 9.78 21.60 44.30
C GLU A 109 10.79 20.46 44.04
N ALA A 110 10.34 19.39 43.37
CA ALA A 110 11.16 18.21 43.11
C ALA A 110 11.71 18.25 41.68
N LEU A 111 13.04 18.24 41.57
CA LEU A 111 13.76 18.01 40.34
C LEU A 111 14.10 16.51 40.26
N LEU A 112 13.43 15.80 39.35
CA LEU A 112 13.56 14.34 39.21
C LEU A 112 14.35 14.01 37.95
N SER A 113 15.44 13.26 38.11
CA SER A 113 16.15 12.66 36.98
C SER A 113 15.53 11.32 36.62
N GLY A 114 15.17 11.14 35.35
CA GLY A 114 14.63 9.93 34.75
C GLY A 114 15.25 9.65 33.38
N GLY A 115 14.51 8.92 32.54
CA GLY A 115 14.98 8.44 31.23
C GLY A 115 13.98 8.66 30.09
N ASN A 116 13.08 9.63 30.19
CA ASN A 116 12.04 9.87 29.18
C ASN A 116 12.60 10.25 27.80
N PHE A 117 13.88 10.63 27.70
CA PHE A 117 14.57 10.86 26.42
C PHE A 117 14.85 9.57 25.64
N HIS A 118 14.71 8.39 26.26
CA HIS A 118 14.99 7.11 25.61
C HIS A 118 13.86 6.71 24.64
N ALA A 119 14.06 6.97 23.35
CA ALA A 119 13.05 6.82 22.29
C ALA A 119 12.79 5.36 21.83
N GLU A 120 12.90 4.37 22.72
CA GLU A 120 12.63 2.96 22.39
C GLU A 120 11.22 2.72 21.81
N PRO A 121 10.15 3.34 22.36
CA PRO A 121 8.80 3.19 21.81
C PRO A 121 8.72 3.63 20.34
N VAL A 122 9.42 4.72 19.98
CA VAL A 122 9.47 5.24 18.60
C VAL A 122 10.25 4.30 17.68
N ALA A 123 11.38 3.77 18.15
CA ALA A 123 12.22 2.86 17.36
C ALA A 123 11.44 1.60 16.96
N LEU A 124 10.77 0.97 17.92
CA LEU A 124 10.01 -0.26 17.70
C LEU A 124 8.86 -0.07 16.71
N VAL A 125 8.11 1.03 16.81
CA VAL A 125 7.00 1.28 15.86
C VAL A 125 7.49 1.73 14.49
N ALA A 126 8.62 2.42 14.41
CA ALA A 126 9.25 2.72 13.12
C ALA A 126 9.68 1.43 12.41
N ASP A 127 10.25 0.46 13.15
CA ASP A 127 10.62 -0.83 12.59
C ASP A 127 9.40 -1.66 12.14
N ALA A 128 8.32 -1.65 12.92
CA ALA A 128 7.06 -2.28 12.52
C ALA A 128 6.46 -1.65 11.25
N LEU A 129 6.51 -0.31 11.14
CA LEU A 129 6.05 0.40 9.94
C LEU A 129 6.86 0.03 8.71
N ALA A 130 8.16 -0.20 8.84
CA ALA A 130 8.98 -0.62 7.71
C ALA A 130 8.53 -1.95 7.10
N VAL A 131 8.23 -2.93 7.97
CA VAL A 131 7.70 -4.24 7.52
C VAL A 131 6.36 -4.05 6.82
N ALA A 132 5.46 -3.23 7.37
CA ALA A 132 4.18 -2.92 6.74
C ALA A 132 4.34 -2.24 5.36
N ILE A 133 5.24 -1.26 5.23
CA ILE A 133 5.52 -0.58 3.95
C ILE A 133 6.09 -1.55 2.91
N ALA A 134 6.98 -2.45 3.33
CA ALA A 134 7.56 -3.47 2.47
C ALA A 134 6.48 -4.45 1.97
N GLU A 135 5.59 -4.91 2.84
CA GLU A 135 4.50 -5.83 2.48
C GLU A 135 3.46 -5.19 1.56
N ILE A 136 3.12 -3.91 1.75
CA ILE A 136 2.25 -3.16 0.82
C ILE A 136 2.87 -3.14 -0.59
N GLY A 137 4.17 -2.87 -0.69
CA GLY A 137 4.90 -2.90 -1.97
C GLY A 137 4.98 -4.31 -2.56
N ALA A 138 5.26 -5.32 -1.73
CA ALA A 138 5.41 -6.70 -2.17
C ALA A 138 4.11 -7.27 -2.77
N ILE A 139 2.96 -7.07 -2.11
CA ILE A 139 1.69 -7.56 -2.65
C ILE A 139 1.26 -6.80 -3.92
N ALA A 140 1.53 -5.50 -4.00
CA ALA A 140 1.30 -4.70 -5.20
C ALA A 140 2.16 -5.19 -6.38
N GLU A 141 3.44 -5.46 -6.14
CA GLU A 141 4.34 -6.01 -7.14
C GLU A 141 3.88 -7.39 -7.63
N ARG A 142 3.38 -8.27 -6.75
CA ARG A 142 2.81 -9.56 -7.15
C ARG A 142 1.53 -9.41 -7.97
N ARG A 143 0.74 -8.34 -7.77
CA ARG A 143 -0.42 -8.03 -8.62
C ARG A 143 0.00 -7.52 -10.00
N ILE A 144 1.06 -6.71 -10.08
CA ILE A 144 1.66 -6.31 -11.37
C ILE A 144 2.17 -7.54 -12.14
N ALA A 145 2.94 -8.40 -11.48
CA ALA A 145 3.46 -9.64 -12.05
C ALA A 145 2.34 -10.53 -12.61
N MET A 146 1.22 -10.61 -11.89
CA MET A 146 0.02 -11.34 -12.32
C MET A 146 -0.62 -10.71 -13.57
N LEU A 147 -0.76 -9.38 -13.61
CA LEU A 147 -1.38 -8.69 -14.75
C LEU A 147 -0.61 -8.88 -16.06
N VAL A 148 0.72 -8.88 -16.01
CA VAL A 148 1.57 -9.02 -17.20
C VAL A 148 1.67 -10.47 -17.70
N ASP A 149 1.26 -11.45 -16.89
CA ASP A 149 1.25 -12.87 -17.24
C ASP A 149 -0.10 -13.26 -17.88
N PRO A 150 -0.14 -13.55 -19.19
CA PRO A 150 -1.38 -13.90 -19.88
C PRO A 150 -2.02 -15.21 -19.37
N ALA A 151 -1.22 -16.12 -18.79
CA ALA A 151 -1.73 -17.39 -18.25
C ALA A 151 -2.60 -17.17 -17.01
N VAL A 152 -2.40 -16.04 -16.31
CA VAL A 152 -3.12 -15.72 -15.08
C VAL A 152 -4.14 -14.59 -15.31
N SER A 153 -3.74 -13.50 -15.98
CA SER A 153 -4.60 -12.32 -16.15
C SER A 153 -5.67 -12.48 -17.22
N ARG A 154 -5.48 -13.39 -18.19
CA ARG A 154 -6.32 -13.49 -19.41
C ARG A 154 -6.41 -12.18 -20.19
N LEU A 155 -5.38 -11.34 -20.06
CA LEU A 155 -5.15 -10.13 -20.83
C LEU A 155 -4.03 -10.40 -21.87
N PRO A 156 -3.84 -9.52 -22.86
CA PRO A 156 -2.68 -9.61 -23.73
C PRO A 156 -1.37 -9.62 -22.93
N PRO A 157 -0.38 -10.44 -23.32
CA PRO A 157 0.89 -10.55 -22.60
C PRO A 157 1.55 -9.18 -22.46
N PHE A 158 2.08 -8.89 -21.27
CA PHE A 158 2.68 -7.60 -20.92
C PHE A 158 1.78 -6.38 -21.20
N LEU A 159 0.46 -6.57 -21.28
CA LEU A 159 -0.54 -5.52 -21.48
C LEU A 159 -0.34 -4.69 -22.76
N THR A 160 0.09 -5.33 -23.84
CA THR A 160 0.23 -4.71 -25.17
C THR A 160 -0.67 -5.38 -26.23
N PRO A 161 -1.29 -4.61 -27.15
CA PRO A 161 -2.13 -5.19 -28.21
C PRO A 161 -1.33 -6.01 -29.25
N GLU A 162 -0.05 -5.71 -29.44
CA GLU A 162 0.82 -6.36 -30.44
C GLU A 162 2.11 -6.89 -29.80
N PRO A 163 2.03 -8.01 -29.06
CA PRO A 163 3.18 -8.58 -28.38
C PRO A 163 4.22 -9.13 -29.36
N GLY A 164 5.49 -9.02 -28.99
CA GLY A 164 6.64 -9.41 -29.83
C GLY A 164 7.18 -8.28 -30.70
N LEU A 165 6.31 -7.36 -31.13
CA LEU A 165 6.72 -6.06 -31.68
C LEU A 165 6.89 -5.02 -30.56
N ASN A 166 5.98 -5.05 -29.59
CA ASN A 166 5.99 -4.18 -28.42
C ASN A 166 6.29 -5.00 -27.16
N SER A 167 7.01 -4.37 -26.23
CA SER A 167 7.37 -4.91 -24.91
C SER A 167 6.35 -4.58 -23.84
N GLY A 168 5.51 -3.56 -24.05
CA GLY A 168 4.46 -3.20 -23.11
C GLY A 168 5.00 -2.88 -21.70
N PHE A 169 4.40 -3.50 -20.70
CA PHE A 169 4.74 -3.34 -19.28
C PHE A 169 5.88 -4.25 -18.80
N MET A 170 6.56 -4.98 -19.70
CA MET A 170 7.62 -5.93 -19.33
C MET A 170 8.72 -5.30 -18.46
N ILE A 171 9.35 -4.21 -18.91
CA ILE A 171 10.43 -3.56 -18.15
C ILE A 171 9.88 -2.71 -16.99
N VAL A 172 8.65 -2.23 -17.11
CA VAL A 172 7.98 -1.51 -16.02
C VAL A 172 7.79 -2.42 -14.80
N HIS A 173 7.44 -3.70 -15.02
CA HIS A 173 7.40 -4.70 -13.96
C HIS A 173 8.78 -4.94 -13.32
N VAL A 174 9.87 -4.97 -14.11
CA VAL A 174 11.23 -5.11 -13.58
C VAL A 174 11.58 -3.97 -12.62
N THR A 175 11.16 -2.74 -12.91
CA THR A 175 11.30 -1.60 -11.97
C THR A 175 10.57 -1.85 -10.66
N ALA A 176 9.31 -2.30 -10.71
CA ALA A 176 8.56 -2.63 -9.49
C ALA A 176 9.24 -3.74 -8.66
N ALA A 177 9.73 -4.79 -9.33
CA ALA A 177 10.43 -5.91 -8.69
C ALA A 177 11.73 -5.47 -8.00
N ALA A 178 12.51 -4.60 -8.64
CA ALA A 178 13.75 -4.05 -8.06
C ALA A 178 13.45 -3.24 -6.78
N LEU A 179 12.47 -2.35 -6.82
CA LEU A 179 12.06 -1.53 -5.67
C LEU A 179 11.51 -2.38 -4.52
N ALA A 180 10.70 -3.41 -4.83
CA ALA A 180 10.18 -4.33 -3.82
C ALA A 180 11.33 -5.12 -3.16
N SER A 181 12.35 -5.50 -3.93
CA SER A 181 13.52 -6.20 -3.43
C SER A 181 14.37 -5.31 -2.51
N GLU A 182 14.60 -4.05 -2.88
CA GLU A 182 15.34 -3.08 -2.06
C GLU A 182 14.70 -2.90 -0.67
N ASN A 183 13.36 -2.82 -0.62
CA ASN A 183 12.62 -2.68 0.63
C ASN A 183 12.83 -3.85 1.61
N LYS A 184 13.19 -5.06 1.13
CA LYS A 184 13.46 -6.20 2.01
C LYS A 184 14.69 -5.96 2.88
N SER A 185 15.77 -5.46 2.28
CA SER A 185 16.99 -5.12 3.01
C SER A 185 16.76 -3.93 3.93
N LEU A 186 16.02 -2.92 3.43
CA LEU A 186 15.70 -1.75 4.24
C LEU A 186 14.82 -2.09 5.44
N ALA A 187 13.99 -3.14 5.39
CA ALA A 187 13.08 -3.54 6.46
C ALA A 187 13.77 -4.16 7.70
N HIS A 188 15.08 -4.41 7.67
CA HIS A 188 15.81 -4.92 8.84
C HIS A 188 15.64 -3.97 10.05
N PRO A 189 15.33 -4.50 11.26
CA PRO A 189 15.08 -3.66 12.42
C PRO A 189 16.34 -2.93 12.86
N ALA A 190 16.24 -1.62 13.07
CA ALA A 190 17.31 -0.81 13.63
C ALA A 190 17.25 -0.78 15.17
N SER A 191 16.07 -0.97 15.76
CA SER A 191 15.83 -0.90 17.21
C SER A 191 16.46 -2.04 18.00
N VAL A 192 16.98 -3.07 17.33
CA VAL A 192 17.68 -4.20 17.97
C VAL A 192 19.17 -3.97 18.08
N ASP A 193 19.68 -2.87 17.53
CA ASP A 193 21.08 -2.45 17.67
C ASP A 193 21.21 -1.41 18.79
N SER A 194 22.32 -1.51 19.54
CA SER A 194 22.67 -0.57 20.60
C SER A 194 24.17 -0.61 20.82
N LEU A 195 24.82 0.55 20.83
CA LEU A 195 26.26 0.67 21.06
C LEU A 195 26.50 1.68 22.19
N PRO A 196 27.28 1.33 23.22
CA PRO A 196 27.48 2.21 24.36
C PRO A 196 28.28 3.45 23.96
N THR A 197 27.81 4.61 24.39
CA THR A 197 28.47 5.92 24.20
C THR A 197 28.85 6.55 25.53
N SER A 198 29.61 7.64 25.47
CA SER A 198 29.93 8.45 26.65
C SER A 198 30.57 7.65 27.81
N ALA A 199 31.56 6.81 27.48
CA ALA A 199 32.27 5.93 28.43
C ALA A 199 31.34 5.01 29.26
N ASN A 200 30.32 4.44 28.61
CA ASN A 200 29.26 3.59 29.19
C ASN A 200 28.26 4.33 30.09
N GLN A 201 28.24 5.66 30.08
CA GLN A 201 27.16 6.40 30.72
C GLN A 201 25.84 6.26 29.95
N GLU A 202 25.93 6.11 28.64
CA GLU A 202 24.83 5.82 27.72
C GLU A 202 25.06 4.39 27.19
N ASP A 203 24.80 3.38 28.04
CA ASP A 203 25.11 1.98 27.76
C ASP A 203 24.03 1.24 26.95
N HIS A 204 22.85 1.84 26.80
CA HIS A 204 21.76 1.36 25.97
C HIS A 204 21.07 2.52 25.23
N VAL A 205 20.84 2.37 23.92
CA VAL A 205 20.19 3.38 23.06
C VAL A 205 19.23 2.71 22.07
N SER A 206 18.28 3.48 21.52
CA SER A 206 17.18 2.94 20.72
C SER A 206 17.36 2.92 19.20
N MET A 207 18.35 3.65 18.69
CA MET A 207 18.54 3.87 17.23
C MET A 207 17.30 4.45 16.49
N ALA A 208 16.34 5.04 17.21
CA ALA A 208 15.04 5.51 16.68
C ALA A 208 15.16 6.42 15.45
N THR A 209 16.18 7.28 15.41
CA THR A 209 16.41 8.21 14.29
C THR A 209 16.63 7.48 12.98
N PHE A 210 17.44 6.41 12.96
CA PHE A 210 17.65 5.64 11.73
C PHE A 210 16.43 4.79 11.40
N ALA A 211 15.79 4.18 12.40
CA ALA A 211 14.55 3.44 12.25
C ALA A 211 13.46 4.28 11.55
N ALA A 212 13.32 5.57 11.91
CA ALA A 212 12.38 6.49 11.29
C ALA A 212 12.85 6.99 9.91
N ARG A 213 14.13 7.38 9.77
CA ARG A 213 14.69 7.97 8.55
C ARG A 213 14.71 7.00 7.35
N ARG A 214 14.79 5.69 7.60
CA ARG A 214 14.74 4.69 6.52
C ARG A 214 13.33 4.52 5.94
N LEU A 215 12.29 4.99 6.63
CA LEU A 215 10.91 4.88 6.13
C LEU A 215 10.65 5.76 4.91
N GLN A 216 11.28 6.94 4.79
CA GLN A 216 11.07 7.83 3.64
C GLN A 216 11.47 7.20 2.29
N PRO A 217 12.68 6.63 2.12
CA PRO A 217 13.00 5.92 0.88
C PRO A 217 12.11 4.70 0.65
N MET A 218 11.72 3.96 1.70
CA MET A 218 10.79 2.82 1.56
C MET A 218 9.40 3.24 1.09
N LEU A 219 8.86 4.34 1.64
CA LEU A 219 7.60 4.93 1.21
C LEU A 219 7.65 5.36 -0.25
N ARG A 220 8.76 5.98 -0.67
CA ARG A 220 8.99 6.34 -2.07
C ARG A 220 9.00 5.10 -2.96
N ASN A 221 9.74 4.06 -2.59
CA ASN A 221 9.81 2.81 -3.35
C ASN A 221 8.41 2.18 -3.49
N SER A 222 7.68 2.01 -2.40
CA SER A 222 6.32 1.44 -2.42
C SER A 222 5.31 2.31 -3.17
N ALA A 223 5.44 3.64 -3.12
CA ALA A 223 4.58 4.55 -3.90
C ALA A 223 4.81 4.42 -5.41
N HIS A 224 6.05 4.20 -5.86
CA HIS A 224 6.34 3.92 -7.28
C HIS A 224 5.78 2.57 -7.72
N ILE A 225 5.88 1.54 -6.86
CA ILE A 225 5.28 0.23 -7.14
C ILE A 225 3.76 0.37 -7.30
N VAL A 226 3.08 1.06 -6.38
CA VAL A 226 1.63 1.30 -6.47
C VAL A 226 1.27 2.14 -7.68
N ALA A 227 2.09 3.14 -8.06
CA ALA A 227 1.88 3.91 -9.28
C ALA A 227 1.95 3.05 -10.54
N ILE A 228 2.92 2.13 -10.60
CA ILE A 228 3.04 1.15 -11.68
C ILE A 228 1.81 0.23 -11.72
N GLU A 229 1.34 -0.24 -10.56
CA GLU A 229 0.14 -1.06 -10.48
C GLU A 229 -1.09 -0.33 -11.01
N LEU A 230 -1.30 0.93 -10.62
CA LEU A 230 -2.39 1.77 -11.11
C LEU A 230 -2.34 1.91 -12.64
N LEU A 231 -1.17 2.13 -13.23
CA LEU A 231 -0.98 2.21 -14.68
C LEU A 231 -1.29 0.87 -15.37
N ALA A 232 -0.81 -0.23 -14.82
CA ALA A 232 -1.01 -1.57 -15.35
C ALA A 232 -2.50 -1.97 -15.29
N ALA A 233 -3.16 -1.76 -14.15
CA ALA A 233 -4.58 -2.04 -13.99
C ALA A 233 -5.43 -1.16 -14.91
N ALA A 234 -5.11 0.13 -15.03
CA ALA A 234 -5.80 1.03 -15.95
C ALA A 234 -5.66 0.56 -17.40
N GLN A 235 -4.46 0.13 -17.82
CA GLN A 235 -4.24 -0.45 -19.14
C GLN A 235 -5.03 -1.76 -19.33
N GLY A 236 -5.04 -2.64 -18.33
CA GLY A 236 -5.83 -3.88 -18.36
C GLY A 236 -7.32 -3.62 -18.59
N ILE A 237 -7.88 -2.60 -17.93
CA ILE A 237 -9.28 -2.19 -18.11
C ILE A 237 -9.56 -1.63 -19.51
N GLU A 238 -8.58 -1.01 -20.18
CA GLU A 238 -8.76 -0.58 -21.58
C GLU A 238 -9.05 -1.77 -22.52
N PHE A 239 -8.41 -2.93 -22.28
CA PHE A 239 -8.69 -4.14 -23.06
C PHE A 239 -10.06 -4.76 -22.78
N LEU A 240 -10.74 -4.34 -21.71
CA LEU A 240 -12.07 -4.82 -21.35
C LEU A 240 -13.19 -3.90 -21.87
N ARG A 241 -12.86 -2.75 -22.48
CA ARG A 241 -13.87 -1.84 -23.04
C ARG A 241 -14.72 -2.57 -24.11
N PRO A 242 -16.05 -2.33 -24.17
CA PRO A 242 -16.79 -1.23 -23.54
C PRO A 242 -17.24 -1.49 -22.08
N LEU A 243 -16.83 -2.58 -21.43
CA LEU A 243 -17.16 -2.81 -20.01
C LEU A 243 -16.62 -1.68 -19.13
N ARG A 244 -17.34 -1.39 -18.05
CA ARG A 244 -17.04 -0.35 -17.07
C ARG A 244 -16.80 -0.97 -15.70
N SER A 245 -15.82 -0.45 -14.98
CA SER A 245 -15.58 -0.73 -13.56
C SER A 245 -16.65 -0.05 -12.69
N ALA A 246 -16.54 -0.17 -11.38
CA ALA A 246 -17.41 0.52 -10.43
C ALA A 246 -17.26 2.06 -10.55
N PRO A 247 -18.30 2.85 -10.23
CA PRO A 247 -18.26 4.32 -10.37
C PRO A 247 -17.06 4.98 -9.67
N ALA A 248 -16.75 4.55 -8.44
CA ALA A 248 -15.61 5.07 -7.67
C ALA A 248 -14.28 4.81 -8.37
N LEU A 249 -14.12 3.63 -8.98
CA LEU A 249 -12.91 3.23 -9.70
C LEU A 249 -12.82 3.88 -11.08
N GLU A 250 -13.94 4.11 -11.79
CA GLU A 250 -13.95 4.88 -13.04
C GLU A 250 -13.54 6.34 -12.83
N ASN A 251 -13.84 6.94 -11.67
CA ASN A 251 -13.32 8.26 -11.32
C ASN A 251 -11.79 8.25 -11.19
N VAL A 252 -11.23 7.22 -10.54
CA VAL A 252 -9.77 7.04 -10.45
C VAL A 252 -9.15 6.82 -11.82
N LEU A 253 -9.75 5.98 -12.67
CA LEU A 253 -9.30 5.76 -14.05
C LEU A 253 -9.27 7.07 -14.85
N ARG A 254 -10.30 7.93 -14.69
CA ARG A 254 -10.33 9.25 -15.34
C ARG A 254 -9.19 10.15 -14.86
N LEU A 255 -8.89 10.14 -13.56
CA LEU A 255 -7.74 10.86 -13.01
C LEU A 255 -6.42 10.33 -13.58
N LEU A 256 -6.22 9.01 -13.63
CA LEU A 256 -5.01 8.42 -14.20
C LEU A 256 -4.84 8.78 -15.68
N ARG A 257 -5.93 8.75 -16.45
CA ARG A 257 -5.92 9.06 -17.89
C ARG A 257 -5.68 10.53 -18.20
N SER A 258 -5.88 11.43 -17.25
CA SER A 258 -5.54 12.85 -17.43
C SER A 258 -4.02 13.09 -17.44
N VAL A 259 -3.23 12.18 -16.86
CA VAL A 259 -1.76 12.27 -16.80
C VAL A 259 -1.05 11.17 -17.60
N SER A 260 -1.74 10.06 -17.89
CA SER A 260 -1.18 8.91 -18.61
C SER A 260 -2.20 8.32 -19.59
N PRO A 261 -2.11 8.67 -20.90
CA PRO A 261 -2.91 8.04 -21.94
C PRO A 261 -2.64 6.54 -22.04
N ALA A 262 -3.65 5.78 -22.49
CA ALA A 262 -3.52 4.35 -22.77
C ALA A 262 -2.33 4.08 -23.72
N MET A 263 -1.61 3.00 -23.46
CA MET A 263 -0.40 2.66 -24.22
C MET A 263 -0.75 1.65 -25.31
N ILE A 264 -0.94 2.12 -26.54
CA ILE A 264 -1.24 1.28 -27.71
C ILE A 264 0.04 0.80 -28.40
N GLN A 265 1.08 1.64 -28.41
CA GLN A 265 2.41 1.35 -28.90
C GLN A 265 3.43 1.69 -27.81
N ASP A 266 4.58 1.03 -27.85
CA ASP A 266 5.65 1.27 -26.89
C ASP A 266 6.07 2.74 -26.86
N ARG A 267 6.14 3.27 -25.63
CA ARG A 267 6.73 4.57 -25.32
C ARG A 267 7.35 4.50 -23.94
N SER A 268 8.25 5.43 -23.64
CA SER A 268 8.75 5.56 -22.28
C SER A 268 7.59 5.91 -21.33
N LEU A 269 7.42 5.09 -20.29
CA LEU A 269 6.46 5.32 -19.20
C LEU A 269 7.11 6.02 -18.00
N ALA A 270 8.38 6.43 -18.08
CA ALA A 270 9.07 7.05 -16.95
C ALA A 270 8.33 8.31 -16.42
N ARG A 271 7.87 9.19 -17.33
CA ARG A 271 7.11 10.39 -16.93
C ARG A 271 5.73 10.07 -16.36
N ASP A 272 5.08 9.05 -16.91
CA ASP A 272 3.77 8.58 -16.43
C ASP A 272 3.87 8.01 -15.01
N ILE A 273 4.91 7.21 -14.76
CA ILE A 273 5.19 6.63 -13.44
C ILE A 273 5.40 7.75 -12.42
N GLU A 274 6.23 8.76 -12.74
CA GLU A 274 6.45 9.92 -11.85
C GLU A 274 5.16 10.71 -11.61
N ALA A 275 4.38 10.96 -12.66
CA ALA A 275 3.11 11.69 -12.53
C ALA A 275 2.11 10.94 -11.63
N VAL A 276 1.95 9.63 -11.81
CA VAL A 276 1.07 8.81 -10.97
C VAL A 276 1.63 8.65 -9.57
N HIS A 277 2.96 8.55 -9.39
CA HIS A 277 3.59 8.60 -8.08
C HIS A 277 3.24 9.89 -7.32
N HIS A 278 3.25 11.04 -7.99
CA HIS A 278 2.79 12.30 -7.37
C HIS A 278 1.32 12.27 -6.97
N LEU A 279 0.44 11.62 -7.76
CA LEU A 279 -0.97 11.43 -7.38
C LEU A 279 -1.11 10.54 -6.13
N VAL A 280 -0.27 9.50 -6.00
CA VAL A 280 -0.22 8.65 -4.79
C VAL A 280 0.28 9.45 -3.58
N ALA A 281 1.40 10.16 -3.71
CA ALA A 281 2.05 10.90 -2.63
C ALA A 281 1.21 12.08 -2.10
N SER A 282 0.51 12.78 -3.00
CA SER A 282 -0.43 13.85 -2.65
C SER A 282 -1.74 13.33 -2.03
N GLY A 283 -2.06 12.04 -2.22
CA GLY A 283 -3.33 11.46 -1.84
C GLY A 283 -4.47 11.73 -2.83
N ALA A 284 -4.19 12.28 -4.01
CA ALA A 284 -5.20 12.56 -5.04
C ALA A 284 -5.96 11.29 -5.48
N VAL A 285 -5.30 10.14 -5.54
CA VAL A 285 -5.94 8.84 -5.85
C VAL A 285 -7.07 8.53 -4.86
N GLY A 286 -6.84 8.74 -3.56
CA GLY A 286 -7.84 8.51 -2.52
C GLY A 286 -8.99 9.52 -2.54
N HIS A 287 -8.75 10.75 -2.98
CA HIS A 287 -9.82 11.76 -3.13
C HIS A 287 -10.67 11.53 -4.38
N ALA A 288 -10.07 10.99 -5.44
CA ALA A 288 -10.75 10.76 -6.71
C ALA A 288 -11.85 9.71 -6.63
N THR A 289 -11.87 8.84 -5.62
CA THR A 289 -12.96 7.86 -5.47
C THR A 289 -14.31 8.54 -5.24
N GLU A 290 -14.32 9.77 -4.69
CA GLU A 290 -15.52 10.51 -4.25
C GLU A 290 -16.43 9.69 -3.32
N ALA A 291 -15.91 8.61 -2.76
CA ALA A 291 -16.64 7.67 -1.93
C ALA A 291 -16.22 7.83 -0.47
N ASP A 292 -17.22 7.92 0.41
CA ASP A 292 -17.00 7.89 1.86
C ASP A 292 -16.77 6.43 2.30
N ILE A 293 -15.49 6.03 2.35
CA ILE A 293 -15.08 4.67 2.74
C ILE A 293 -14.33 4.78 4.06
N PRO A 294 -14.99 4.53 5.22
CA PRO A 294 -14.41 4.78 6.53
C PRO A 294 -13.04 4.13 6.76
N ALA A 295 -12.84 2.90 6.26
CA ALA A 295 -11.57 2.18 6.35
C ALA A 295 -10.40 2.90 5.65
N LEU A 296 -10.67 3.67 4.59
CA LEU A 296 -9.67 4.48 3.88
C LEU A 296 -9.50 5.88 4.51
N LEU A 297 -10.45 6.30 5.34
CA LEU A 297 -10.39 7.57 6.07
C LEU A 297 -9.79 7.41 7.47
N ALA A 298 -9.79 6.19 8.03
CA ALA A 298 -9.37 5.91 9.41
C ALA A 298 -7.90 6.22 9.74
N LEU A 299 -7.07 6.46 8.72
CA LEU A 299 -5.66 6.85 8.87
C LEU A 299 -5.42 8.35 8.63
N ARG A 300 -6.46 9.14 8.34
CA ARG A 300 -6.34 10.59 8.23
C ARG A 300 -6.33 11.16 9.65
N LEU A 301 -5.16 11.63 10.07
CA LEU A 301 -5.07 12.51 11.24
C LEU A 301 -5.86 13.78 10.91
N GLY A 302 -6.92 14.02 11.67
CA GLY A 302 -7.81 15.18 11.53
C GLY A 302 -7.12 16.50 11.87
#